data_AF-A0A1J5H5N4-F1
#
_entry.id   AF-A0A1J5H5N4-F1
#
_cell.length_a   1.000
_cell.length_b   1.000
_cell.length_c   1.000
_cell.angle_alpha   90.00
_cell.angle_beta   90.00
_cell.angle_gamma   90.00
#
_symmetry.space_group_name_H-M   'P 1'
#
loop_
_entity.id
_entity.type
_entity.pdbx_description
1 polymer ?
#
loop_
_entity_poly.entity_id
_entity_poly.type
_entity_poly.pdbx_seq_one_letter_code
_entity_poly.pdbx_strand_id
1 'polypeptide(L)'
;MYNIIPLLLILVSLSVIIVIVAKKFSVLAALDVANIPAEKEAKFKERIISNRLKRNVVKWWAKAGRRLKPAGAALGNFFRSSLSKLYQLKNDYQAGPDAKIDAAKTIDRLFAQAEEFKARDDLDAAEKKYIEIIGLDSKNLRAFKELGRIYFARKEFEEAKQTFEHLLKLKEDDEEANAQTHFNLAQVYQAMGKWPEAVKSLKKALKIEPANPKYLDTMLVISIIIKDKALALDVYGKLVKANPDNHKLEDFKKQIDEM
;
A
#
# COMPACT_ATOMS: atom_id res chain seq x y z
N MET A 1 -17.77 58.87 -1.69
CA MET A 1 -16.56 58.24 -1.15
C MET A 1 -16.98 57.03 -0.33
N TYR A 2 -16.51 55.82 -0.64
CA TYR A 2 -16.78 54.65 0.21
C TYR A 2 -15.92 54.72 1.47
N ASN A 3 -16.53 54.48 2.63
CA ASN A 3 -15.83 54.52 3.91
C ASN A 3 -14.89 53.30 4.01
N ILE A 4 -13.58 53.54 4.02
CA ILE A 4 -12.54 52.49 4.07
C ILE A 4 -12.40 51.91 5.50
N ILE A 5 -12.85 52.67 6.50
CA ILE A 5 -12.73 52.37 7.94
C ILE A 5 -13.27 50.98 8.34
N PRO A 6 -14.45 50.51 7.90
CA PRO A 6 -14.95 49.18 8.25
C PRO A 6 -14.11 48.05 7.66
N LEU A 7 -13.53 48.27 6.47
CA LEU A 7 -12.74 47.27 5.75
C LEU A 7 -11.36 47.09 6.41
N LEU A 8 -10.78 48.17 6.94
CA LEU A 8 -9.59 48.12 7.79
C LEU A 8 -9.86 47.39 9.12
N LEU A 9 -11.00 47.64 9.77
CA LEU A 9 -11.42 46.90 10.97
C LEU A 9 -11.56 45.39 10.72
N ILE A 10 -12.13 44.99 9.58
CA ILE A 10 -12.22 43.58 9.17
C ILE A 10 -10.82 42.97 8.97
N LEU A 11 -9.89 43.68 8.31
CA LEU A 11 -8.51 43.20 8.11
C LEU A 11 -7.69 43.10 9.42
N VAL A 12 -7.89 44.01 10.37
CA VAL A 12 -7.25 43.96 11.69
C VAL A 12 -7.81 42.79 12.51
N SER A 13 -9.14 42.58 12.51
CA SER A 13 -9.73 41.44 13.22
C SER A 13 -9.32 40.08 12.61
N LEU A 14 -9.24 39.97 11.27
CA LEU A 14 -8.73 38.78 10.58
C LEU A 14 -7.26 38.48 10.92
N SER A 15 -6.39 39.49 10.93
CA SER A 15 -4.97 39.28 11.26
C SER A 15 -4.76 38.87 12.73
N VAL A 16 -5.54 39.42 13.67
CA VAL A 16 -5.55 38.95 15.07
C VAL A 16 -6.03 37.50 15.18
N ILE A 17 -7.09 37.11 14.47
CA ILE A 17 -7.57 35.72 14.44
C ILE A 17 -6.49 34.77 13.89
N ILE A 18 -5.82 35.14 12.79
CA ILE A 18 -4.73 34.35 12.20
C ILE A 18 -3.57 34.16 13.20
N VAL A 19 -3.17 35.20 13.94
CA VAL A 19 -2.11 35.12 14.96
C VAL A 19 -2.53 34.23 16.14
N ILE A 20 -3.79 34.31 16.60
CA ILE A 20 -4.32 33.46 17.68
C ILE A 20 -4.36 31.99 17.24
N VAL A 21 -4.81 31.72 16.00
CA VAL A 21 -4.83 30.36 15.43
C VAL A 21 -3.39 29.84 15.31
N ALA A 22 -2.45 30.62 14.77
CA ALA A 22 -1.04 30.22 14.65
C ALA A 22 -0.41 29.89 16.02
N LYS A 23 -0.60 30.75 17.04
CA LYS A 23 -0.12 30.49 18.41
C LYS A 23 -0.75 29.27 19.07
N LYS A 24 -2.04 28.99 18.82
CA LYS A 24 -2.67 27.75 19.33
C LYS A 24 -2.22 26.51 18.55
N PHE A 25 -1.98 26.63 17.25
CA PHE A 25 -1.47 25.52 16.43
C PHE A 25 -0.04 25.13 16.81
N SER A 26 0.83 26.09 17.15
CA SER A 26 2.18 25.78 17.63
C SER A 26 2.21 25.07 18.98
N VAL A 27 1.23 25.33 19.87
CA VAL A 27 1.09 24.62 21.15
C VAL A 27 0.49 23.22 20.95
N LEU A 28 -0.44 23.05 20.02
CA LEU A 28 -0.97 21.73 19.65
C LEU A 28 0.05 20.86 18.88
N ALA A 29 0.96 21.48 18.13
CA ALA A 29 2.07 20.80 17.45
C ALA A 29 3.18 20.31 18.41
N ALA A 30 3.13 20.70 19.70
CA ALA A 30 4.07 20.28 20.74
C ALA A 30 3.58 19.07 21.57
N LEU A 31 2.34 18.61 21.35
CA LEU A 31 1.92 17.28 21.80
C LEU A 31 2.52 16.23 20.85
N ASP A 32 3.21 15.24 21.39
CA ASP A 32 3.95 14.21 20.63
C ASP A 32 3.02 13.16 20.00
N VAL A 33 2.19 13.65 19.09
CA VAL A 33 1.27 12.90 18.23
C VAL A 33 2.05 12.04 17.22
N ALA A 34 3.34 12.30 17.02
CA ALA A 34 4.21 11.49 16.17
C ALA A 34 4.50 10.09 16.75
N ASN A 35 4.25 9.85 18.03
CA ASN A 35 4.52 8.57 18.69
C ASN A 35 3.28 7.71 19.03
N ILE A 36 2.08 8.10 18.59
CA ILE A 36 0.87 7.27 18.73
C ILE A 36 0.74 6.31 17.53
N PRO A 37 0.77 4.97 17.70
CA PRO A 37 0.67 4.02 16.58
C PRO A 37 -0.61 4.18 15.74
N ALA A 38 -1.73 4.46 16.40
CA ALA A 38 -3.03 4.66 15.77
C ALA A 38 -3.07 5.85 14.80
N GLU A 39 -2.26 6.90 15.02
CA GLU A 39 -2.15 8.07 14.14
C GLU A 39 -1.37 7.76 12.86
N LYS A 40 -0.29 6.96 12.96
CA LYS A 40 0.47 6.48 11.79
C LYS A 40 -0.38 5.53 10.94
N GLU A 41 -1.14 4.64 11.56
CA GLU A 41 -2.14 3.81 10.88
C GLU A 41 -3.24 4.65 10.22
N ALA A 42 -3.78 5.66 10.90
CA ALA A 42 -4.83 6.53 10.37
C ALA A 42 -4.33 7.30 9.14
N LYS A 43 -3.16 7.93 9.20
CA LYS A 43 -2.54 8.65 8.07
C LYS A 43 -2.19 7.72 6.90
N PHE A 44 -1.89 6.45 7.16
CA PHE A 44 -1.67 5.46 6.11
C PHE A 44 -2.98 5.03 5.42
N LYS A 45 -4.04 4.74 6.19
CA LYS A 45 -5.38 4.45 5.68
C LYS A 45 -5.93 5.65 4.88
N GLU A 46 -5.77 6.86 5.43
CA GLU A 46 -6.10 8.12 4.76
C GLU A 46 -5.30 8.31 3.48
N ARG A 47 -4.03 7.89 3.41
CA ARG A 47 -3.23 7.91 2.18
C ARG A 47 -3.73 6.93 1.12
N ILE A 48 -4.02 5.67 1.47
CA ILE A 48 -4.61 4.69 0.54
C ILE A 48 -5.94 5.21 0.00
N ILE A 49 -6.81 5.71 0.89
CA ILE A 49 -8.13 6.23 0.53
C ILE A 49 -8.01 7.52 -0.30
N SER A 50 -7.13 8.46 0.06
CA SER A 50 -6.93 9.74 -0.64
C SER A 50 -6.21 9.59 -1.98
N ASN A 51 -5.30 8.62 -2.15
CA ASN A 51 -4.69 8.32 -3.44
C ASN A 51 -5.67 7.61 -4.38
N ARG A 52 -6.53 6.71 -3.87
CA ARG A 52 -7.67 6.15 -4.63
C ARG A 52 -8.68 7.23 -5.03
N LEU A 53 -8.94 8.20 -4.15
CA LEU A 53 -9.68 9.44 -4.44
C LEU A 53 -9.03 10.21 -5.60
N LYS A 54 -7.72 10.52 -5.52
CA LYS A 54 -6.97 11.20 -6.60
C LYS A 54 -7.05 10.44 -7.91
N ARG A 55 -6.83 9.12 -7.93
CA ARG A 55 -6.92 8.31 -9.16
C ARG A 55 -8.32 8.30 -9.76
N ASN A 56 -9.36 8.20 -8.94
CA ASN A 56 -10.74 8.29 -9.41
C ASN A 56 -11.08 9.71 -9.91
N VAL A 57 -10.61 10.75 -9.22
CA VAL A 57 -10.75 12.16 -9.64
C VAL A 57 -9.99 12.42 -10.94
N VAL A 58 -8.79 11.87 -11.15
CA VAL A 58 -8.01 12.01 -12.39
C VAL A 58 -8.61 11.21 -13.55
N LYS A 59 -8.98 9.93 -13.35
CA LYS A 59 -9.75 9.15 -14.33
C LYS A 59 -11.07 9.86 -14.70
N TRP A 60 -11.73 10.47 -13.71
CA TRP A 60 -12.94 11.27 -13.92
C TRP A 60 -12.66 12.57 -14.66
N TRP A 61 -11.62 13.34 -14.33
CA TRP A 61 -11.23 14.56 -15.07
C TRP A 61 -10.79 14.26 -16.51
N ALA A 62 -10.08 13.16 -16.76
CA ALA A 62 -9.74 12.72 -18.11
C ALA A 62 -10.98 12.38 -18.97
N LYS A 63 -12.06 11.90 -18.33
CA LYS A 63 -13.34 11.60 -18.99
C LYS A 63 -14.27 12.82 -19.06
N ALA A 64 -14.26 13.67 -18.04
CA ALA A 64 -15.04 14.91 -17.92
C ALA A 64 -14.43 16.10 -18.66
N GLY A 65 -13.14 16.02 -19.04
CA GLY A 65 -12.49 16.97 -19.94
C GLY A 65 -13.14 17.09 -21.33
N ARG A 66 -14.13 16.24 -21.63
CA ARG A 66 -15.00 16.35 -22.82
C ARG A 66 -16.45 16.77 -22.53
N ARG A 67 -16.92 16.76 -21.27
CA ARG A 67 -18.28 17.20 -20.86
C ARG A 67 -18.29 17.82 -19.45
N LEU A 68 -18.69 19.09 -19.40
CA LEU A 68 -18.51 20.05 -18.31
C LEU A 68 -18.96 19.61 -16.90
N LYS A 69 -18.10 19.95 -15.93
CA LYS A 69 -18.37 20.51 -14.58
C LYS A 69 -19.01 19.66 -13.46
N PRO A 70 -20.34 19.64 -13.20
CA PRO A 70 -20.88 19.70 -11.83
C PRO A 70 -20.72 18.44 -10.96
N ALA A 71 -20.17 17.35 -11.49
CA ALA A 71 -20.04 16.08 -10.76
C ALA A 71 -19.04 16.09 -9.57
N GLY A 72 -18.40 17.23 -9.26
CA GLY A 72 -17.66 17.41 -8.00
C GLY A 72 -18.52 17.22 -6.75
N ALA A 73 -19.78 17.68 -6.75
CA ALA A 73 -20.70 17.49 -5.62
C ALA A 73 -21.14 16.02 -5.47
N ALA A 74 -21.38 15.34 -6.59
CA ALA A 74 -21.75 13.92 -6.61
C ALA A 74 -20.60 13.02 -6.09
N LEU A 75 -19.34 13.29 -6.50
CA LEU A 75 -18.17 12.61 -5.94
C LEU A 75 -18.03 12.89 -4.43
N GLY A 76 -18.15 14.15 -4.02
CA GLY A 76 -18.06 14.53 -2.60
C GLY A 76 -19.06 13.78 -1.73
N ASN A 77 -20.31 13.66 -2.17
CA ASN A 77 -21.36 12.94 -1.45
C ASN A 77 -21.17 11.42 -1.49
N PHE A 78 -20.73 10.83 -2.61
CA PHE A 78 -20.43 9.40 -2.70
C PHE A 78 -19.28 8.98 -1.78
N PHE A 79 -18.20 9.76 -1.76
CA PHE A 79 -17.06 9.50 -0.87
C PHE A 79 -17.39 9.78 0.59
N ARG A 80 -18.13 10.85 0.91
CA ARG A 80 -18.60 11.10 2.28
C ARG A 80 -19.53 9.98 2.77
N SER A 81 -20.42 9.46 1.91
CA SER A 81 -21.29 8.32 2.23
C SER A 81 -20.52 7.00 2.39
N SER A 82 -19.53 6.73 1.55
CA SER A 82 -18.68 5.52 1.66
C SER A 82 -17.79 5.59 2.91
N LEU A 83 -17.21 6.76 3.21
CA LEU A 83 -16.39 6.96 4.40
C LEU A 83 -17.23 6.92 5.68
N SER A 84 -18.43 7.53 5.69
CA SER A 84 -19.33 7.48 6.84
C SER A 84 -19.84 6.06 7.10
N LYS A 85 -20.10 5.26 6.06
CA LYS A 85 -20.41 3.83 6.22
C LYS A 85 -19.24 3.06 6.85
N LEU A 86 -18.00 3.31 6.42
CA LEU A 86 -16.82 2.70 7.06
C LEU A 86 -16.65 3.14 8.52
N TYR A 87 -16.96 4.39 8.86
CA TYR A 87 -16.94 4.88 10.25
C TYR A 87 -18.05 4.28 11.11
N GLN A 88 -19.28 4.17 10.60
CA GLN A 88 -20.40 3.52 11.29
C GLN A 88 -20.10 2.03 11.52
N LEU A 89 -19.68 1.32 10.46
CA LEU A 89 -19.33 -0.10 10.52
C LEU A 89 -18.18 -0.39 11.50
N LYS A 90 -17.22 0.54 11.65
CA LYS A 90 -16.16 0.46 12.67
C LYS A 90 -16.70 0.64 14.10
N ASN A 91 -17.68 1.52 14.30
CA ASN A 91 -18.31 1.70 15.60
C ASN A 91 -19.19 0.48 15.95
N ASP A 92 -19.94 -0.05 14.99
CA ASP A 92 -20.76 -1.25 15.14
C ASP A 92 -19.89 -2.48 15.49
N TYR A 93 -18.69 -2.60 14.92
CA TYR A 93 -17.71 -3.63 15.25
C TYR A 93 -17.22 -3.61 16.72
N GLN A 94 -17.31 -2.46 17.40
CA GLN A 94 -16.94 -2.34 18.81
C GLN A 94 -18.07 -2.80 19.76
N ALA A 95 -19.26 -3.12 19.25
CA ALA A 95 -20.48 -3.29 20.05
C ALA A 95 -20.66 -4.66 20.76
N GLY A 96 -19.80 -5.67 20.53
CA GLY A 96 -19.83 -6.92 21.30
C GLY A 96 -19.34 -8.18 20.59
N PRO A 97 -19.48 -9.37 21.21
CA PRO A 97 -19.07 -10.65 20.64
C PRO A 97 -19.81 -11.01 19.33
N ASP A 98 -21.13 -10.81 19.29
CA ASP A 98 -21.95 -11.15 18.11
C ASP A 98 -21.58 -10.27 16.90
N ALA A 99 -21.32 -8.98 17.13
CA ALA A 99 -20.85 -8.05 16.11
C ALA A 99 -19.49 -8.49 15.50
N LYS A 100 -18.61 -9.13 16.29
CA LYS A 100 -17.35 -9.70 15.77
C LYS A 100 -17.58 -10.95 14.92
N ILE A 101 -18.54 -11.79 15.28
CA ILE A 101 -18.90 -12.99 14.51
C ILE A 101 -19.49 -12.60 13.14
N ASP A 102 -20.37 -11.61 13.10
CA ASP A 102 -20.96 -11.14 11.85
C ASP A 102 -19.99 -10.31 11.00
N ALA A 103 -19.03 -9.62 11.62
CA ALA A 103 -17.93 -8.99 10.91
C ALA A 103 -17.00 -10.03 10.25
N ALA A 104 -16.67 -11.14 10.92
CA ALA A 104 -15.88 -12.22 10.32
C ALA A 104 -16.54 -12.80 9.07
N LYS A 105 -17.83 -13.19 9.16
CA LYS A 105 -18.63 -13.65 8.00
C LYS A 105 -18.69 -12.59 6.89
N THR A 106 -18.76 -11.30 7.26
CA THR A 106 -18.77 -10.20 6.30
C THR A 106 -17.43 -10.06 5.59
N ILE A 107 -16.31 -10.18 6.31
CA ILE A 107 -14.95 -10.19 5.75
C ILE A 107 -14.77 -11.36 4.77
N ASP A 108 -15.21 -12.57 5.13
CA ASP A 108 -15.13 -13.74 4.24
C ASP A 108 -15.92 -13.55 2.95
N ARG A 109 -17.15 -13.01 3.04
CA ARG A 109 -17.96 -12.66 1.87
C ARG A 109 -17.29 -11.58 1.00
N LEU A 110 -16.67 -10.58 1.62
CA LEU A 110 -15.93 -9.53 0.90
C LEU A 110 -14.69 -10.11 0.21
N PHE A 111 -14.00 -11.08 0.82
CA PHE A 111 -12.90 -11.81 0.18
C PHE A 111 -13.39 -12.58 -1.04
N ALA A 112 -14.49 -13.34 -0.93
CA ALA A 112 -15.06 -14.06 -2.06
C ALA A 112 -15.39 -13.13 -3.24
N GLN A 113 -16.01 -11.98 -2.97
CA GLN A 113 -16.26 -10.95 -3.98
C GLN A 113 -14.96 -10.38 -4.57
N ALA A 114 -13.93 -10.14 -3.76
CA ALA A 114 -12.65 -9.61 -4.23
C ALA A 114 -11.92 -10.59 -5.17
N GLU A 115 -11.94 -11.88 -4.86
CA GLU A 115 -11.36 -12.92 -5.73
C GLU A 115 -12.20 -13.11 -7.01
N GLU A 116 -13.53 -13.02 -6.94
CA GLU A 116 -14.42 -13.04 -8.12
C GLU A 116 -14.12 -11.86 -9.08
N PHE A 117 -13.92 -10.66 -8.55
CA PHE A 117 -13.52 -9.50 -9.35
C PHE A 117 -12.12 -9.65 -9.94
N LYS A 118 -11.15 -10.20 -9.20
CA LYS A 118 -9.80 -10.53 -9.72
C LYS A 118 -9.85 -11.56 -10.84
N ALA A 119 -10.68 -12.60 -10.72
CA ALA A 119 -10.86 -13.61 -11.75
C ALA A 119 -11.43 -13.05 -13.06
N ARG A 120 -12.13 -11.89 -13.00
CA ARG A 120 -12.61 -11.12 -14.16
C ARG A 120 -11.66 -9.98 -14.60
N ASP A 121 -10.47 -9.89 -14.01
CA ASP A 121 -9.52 -8.78 -14.16
C ASP A 121 -10.09 -7.38 -13.77
N ASP A 122 -11.23 -7.31 -13.07
CA ASP A 122 -11.75 -6.07 -12.48
C ASP A 122 -11.02 -5.76 -11.18
N LEU A 123 -9.75 -5.41 -11.32
CA LEU A 123 -8.90 -4.98 -10.22
C LEU A 123 -9.44 -3.71 -9.53
N ASP A 124 -10.24 -2.89 -10.24
CA ASP A 124 -10.82 -1.66 -9.69
C ASP A 124 -11.95 -1.96 -8.71
N ALA A 125 -12.74 -3.02 -8.95
CA ALA A 125 -13.74 -3.55 -8.01
C ALA A 125 -13.12 -4.37 -6.88
N ALA A 126 -12.14 -5.23 -7.18
CA ALA A 126 -11.43 -6.03 -6.17
C ALA A 126 -10.74 -5.15 -5.11
N GLU A 127 -10.06 -4.07 -5.53
CA GLU A 127 -9.47 -3.08 -4.64
C GLU A 127 -10.50 -2.48 -3.67
N LYS A 128 -11.75 -2.23 -4.11
CA LYS A 128 -12.80 -1.69 -3.22
C LYS A 128 -13.06 -2.64 -2.08
N LYS A 129 -13.14 -3.94 -2.39
CA LYS A 129 -13.43 -5.01 -1.42
C LYS A 129 -12.31 -5.22 -0.42
N TYR A 130 -11.05 -5.19 -0.84
CA TYR A 130 -9.93 -5.21 0.11
C TYR A 130 -9.88 -3.95 1.00
N ILE A 131 -10.25 -2.77 0.49
CA ILE A 131 -10.35 -1.55 1.30
C ILE A 131 -11.55 -1.59 2.26
N GLU A 132 -12.68 -2.19 1.87
CA GLU A 132 -13.82 -2.48 2.78
C GLU A 132 -13.38 -3.44 3.90
N ILE A 133 -12.61 -4.49 3.60
CA ILE A 133 -12.04 -5.40 4.60
C ILE A 133 -11.07 -4.68 5.55
N ILE A 134 -10.17 -3.84 5.04
CA ILE A 134 -9.23 -3.05 5.87
C ILE A 134 -9.97 -2.01 6.74
N GLY A 135 -11.18 -1.60 6.35
CA GLY A 135 -12.05 -0.75 7.17
C GLY A 135 -12.69 -1.50 8.34
N LEU A 136 -13.04 -2.77 8.14
CA LEU A 136 -13.57 -3.69 9.16
C LEU A 136 -12.49 -4.20 10.12
N ASP A 137 -11.44 -4.78 9.55
CA ASP A 137 -10.27 -5.28 10.26
C ASP A 137 -9.02 -4.54 9.75
N SER A 138 -8.62 -3.54 10.52
CA SER A 138 -7.47 -2.71 10.16
C SER A 138 -6.11 -3.38 10.27
N LYS A 139 -6.04 -4.62 10.77
CA LYS A 139 -4.82 -5.43 10.79
C LYS A 139 -4.93 -6.62 9.83
N ASN A 140 -5.86 -6.61 8.88
CA ASN A 140 -6.09 -7.75 8.00
C ASN A 140 -4.92 -7.98 7.01
N LEU A 141 -4.02 -8.88 7.42
CA LEU A 141 -2.77 -9.18 6.73
C LEU A 141 -3.00 -9.71 5.30
N ARG A 142 -4.07 -10.49 5.10
CA ARG A 142 -4.45 -11.01 3.78
C ARG A 142 -4.93 -9.89 2.85
N ALA A 143 -5.75 -8.96 3.34
CA ALA A 143 -6.25 -7.86 2.53
C ALA A 143 -5.12 -6.90 2.10
N PHE A 144 -4.19 -6.54 2.99
CA PHE A 144 -3.02 -5.74 2.62
C PHE A 144 -2.12 -6.46 1.60
N LYS A 145 -1.90 -7.78 1.75
CA LYS A 145 -1.10 -8.57 0.80
C LYS A 145 -1.71 -8.54 -0.61
N GLU A 146 -3.00 -8.78 -0.74
CA GLU A 146 -3.65 -8.78 -2.05
C GLU A 146 -3.80 -7.36 -2.64
N LEU A 147 -4.01 -6.35 -1.80
CA LEU A 147 -4.00 -4.95 -2.23
C LEU A 147 -2.64 -4.52 -2.80
N GLY A 148 -1.54 -4.88 -2.13
CA GLY A 148 -0.19 -4.62 -2.64
C GLY A 148 0.11 -5.33 -3.96
N ARG A 149 -0.42 -6.55 -4.15
CA ARG A 149 -0.33 -7.30 -5.42
C ARG A 149 -1.12 -6.61 -6.54
N ILE A 150 -2.30 -6.05 -6.25
CA ILE A 150 -3.08 -5.25 -7.22
C ILE A 150 -2.31 -4.01 -7.66
N TYR A 151 -1.73 -3.27 -6.71
CA TYR A 151 -0.91 -2.09 -7.03
C TYR A 151 0.33 -2.46 -7.86
N PHE A 152 1.01 -3.57 -7.53
CA PHE A 152 2.13 -4.06 -8.33
C PHE A 152 1.71 -4.44 -9.77
N ALA A 153 0.62 -5.20 -9.94
CA ALA A 153 0.11 -5.59 -11.25
C ALA A 153 -0.24 -4.39 -12.14
N ARG A 154 -0.69 -3.29 -11.53
CA ARG A 154 -1.00 -2.02 -12.20
C ARG A 154 0.19 -1.11 -12.47
N LYS A 155 1.40 -1.51 -12.07
CA LYS A 155 2.63 -0.70 -12.09
C LYS A 155 2.56 0.53 -11.16
N GLU A 156 1.68 0.51 -10.18
CA GLU A 156 1.56 1.50 -9.09
C GLU A 156 2.59 1.13 -8.00
N PHE A 157 3.88 1.21 -8.35
CA PHE A 157 4.96 0.59 -7.59
C PHE A 157 5.20 1.23 -6.21
N GLU A 158 5.05 2.54 -6.08
CA GLU A 158 5.24 3.22 -4.79
C GLU A 158 4.09 2.92 -3.82
N GLU A 159 2.85 2.83 -4.31
CA GLU A 159 1.70 2.32 -3.56
C GLU A 159 1.88 0.86 -3.13
N ALA A 160 2.35 0.00 -4.03
CA ALA A 160 2.67 -1.40 -3.73
C ALA A 160 3.74 -1.50 -2.64
N LYS A 161 4.83 -0.73 -2.77
CA LYS A 161 5.93 -0.64 -1.79
C LYS A 161 5.40 -0.26 -0.41
N GLN A 162 4.69 0.87 -0.32
CA GLN A 162 4.15 1.35 0.96
C GLN A 162 3.14 0.37 1.58
N THR A 163 2.37 -0.35 0.76
CA THR A 163 1.42 -1.38 1.22
C THR A 163 2.12 -2.60 1.80
N PHE A 164 3.17 -3.13 1.15
CA PHE A 164 3.94 -4.24 1.70
C PHE A 164 4.84 -3.83 2.88
N GLU A 165 5.38 -2.61 2.90
CA GLU A 165 6.08 -2.06 4.07
C GLU A 165 5.16 -1.91 5.28
N HIS A 166 3.90 -1.52 5.09
CA HIS A 166 2.92 -1.49 6.16
C HIS A 166 2.53 -2.91 6.63
N LEU A 167 2.36 -3.85 5.69
CA LEU A 167 2.09 -5.26 6.01
C LEU A 167 3.18 -5.89 6.88
N LEU A 168 4.46 -5.56 6.64
CA LEU A 168 5.56 -6.00 7.51
C LEU A 168 5.46 -5.39 8.91
N LYS A 169 5.14 -4.10 9.03
CA LYS A 169 4.95 -3.41 10.33
C LYS A 169 3.80 -3.99 11.16
N LEU A 170 2.74 -4.44 10.49
CA LEU A 170 1.62 -5.13 11.14
C LEU A 170 1.97 -6.53 11.67
N LYS A 171 3.16 -7.05 11.34
CA LYS A 171 3.68 -8.36 11.75
C LYS A 171 5.05 -8.26 12.45
N GLU A 172 5.34 -7.16 13.15
CA GLU A 172 6.61 -7.01 13.87
C GLU A 172 6.84 -8.12 14.92
N ASP A 173 5.77 -8.75 15.43
CA ASP A 173 5.82 -9.90 16.35
C ASP A 173 6.11 -11.26 15.67
N ASP A 174 6.17 -11.31 14.33
CA ASP A 174 6.30 -12.53 13.51
C ASP A 174 7.19 -12.25 12.28
N GLU A 175 8.46 -11.88 12.52
CA GLU A 175 9.43 -11.66 11.44
C GLU A 175 9.70 -12.93 10.62
N GLU A 176 9.56 -14.12 11.22
CA GLU A 176 9.88 -15.39 10.57
C GLU A 176 8.81 -15.89 9.59
N ALA A 177 7.51 -15.57 9.69
CA ALA A 177 6.53 -16.00 8.70
C ALA A 177 6.34 -15.04 7.49
N ASN A 178 7.38 -14.30 7.09
CA ASN A 178 7.26 -13.16 6.16
C ASN A 178 8.06 -13.22 4.85
N ALA A 179 8.62 -14.37 4.49
CA ALA A 179 9.44 -14.52 3.29
C ALA A 179 8.73 -14.02 2.01
N GLN A 180 7.46 -14.39 1.83
CA GLN A 180 6.65 -13.99 0.68
C GLN A 180 6.40 -12.46 0.61
N THR A 181 6.30 -11.76 1.75
CA THR A 181 6.13 -10.29 1.77
C THR A 181 7.45 -9.60 1.41
N HIS A 182 8.58 -10.10 1.90
CA HIS A 182 9.91 -9.65 1.48
C HIS A 182 10.19 -9.91 0.01
N PHE A 183 9.76 -11.05 -0.52
CA PHE A 183 9.81 -11.33 -1.95
C PHE A 183 8.96 -10.35 -2.78
N ASN A 184 7.72 -10.08 -2.35
CA ASN A 184 6.87 -9.11 -3.05
C ASN A 184 7.51 -7.70 -3.09
N LEU A 185 8.13 -7.26 -1.98
CA LEU A 185 8.91 -6.01 -1.98
C LEU A 185 10.09 -6.07 -2.92
N ALA A 186 10.80 -7.20 -3.00
CA ALA A 186 11.90 -7.34 -3.95
C ALA A 186 11.43 -7.20 -5.40
N GLN A 187 10.28 -7.78 -5.76
CA GLN A 187 9.69 -7.61 -7.10
C GLN A 187 9.29 -6.15 -7.37
N VAL A 188 8.74 -5.45 -6.38
CA VAL A 188 8.45 -4.01 -6.48
C VAL A 188 9.74 -3.22 -6.72
N TYR A 189 10.77 -3.43 -5.90
CA TYR A 189 12.07 -2.76 -6.03
C TYR A 189 12.75 -3.07 -7.38
N GLN A 190 12.69 -4.33 -7.84
CA GLN A 190 13.17 -4.76 -9.15
C GLN A 190 12.47 -3.99 -10.29
N ALA A 191 11.13 -3.87 -10.23
CA ALA A 191 10.36 -3.12 -11.23
C ALA A 191 10.60 -1.60 -11.18
N MET A 192 11.07 -1.08 -10.05
CA MET A 192 11.54 0.32 -9.90
C MET A 192 13.01 0.52 -10.31
N GLY A 193 13.74 -0.53 -10.75
CA GLY A 193 15.19 -0.47 -11.02
C GLY A 193 16.06 -0.31 -9.77
N LYS A 194 15.51 -0.53 -8.58
CA LYS A 194 16.17 -0.36 -7.27
C LYS A 194 16.83 -1.66 -6.84
N TRP A 195 17.88 -2.04 -7.56
CA TRP A 195 18.55 -3.33 -7.40
C TRP A 195 19.11 -3.59 -5.99
N PRO A 196 19.76 -2.63 -5.30
CA PRO A 196 20.25 -2.86 -3.94
C PRO A 196 19.15 -3.19 -2.94
N GLU A 197 18.01 -2.48 -3.00
CA GLU A 197 16.84 -2.73 -2.16
C GLU A 197 16.13 -4.05 -2.52
N ALA A 198 16.12 -4.42 -3.80
CA ALA A 198 15.61 -5.71 -4.25
C ALA A 198 16.44 -6.87 -3.70
N VAL A 199 17.78 -6.81 -3.83
CA VAL A 199 18.71 -7.79 -3.24
C VAL A 199 18.58 -7.85 -1.73
N LYS A 200 18.49 -6.69 -1.04
CA LYS A 200 18.28 -6.65 0.42
C LYS A 200 16.98 -7.34 0.84
N SER A 201 15.91 -7.14 0.07
CA SER A 201 14.60 -7.76 0.33
C SER A 201 14.63 -9.27 0.05
N LEU A 202 15.25 -9.72 -1.03
CA LEU A 202 15.45 -11.14 -1.31
C LEU A 202 16.36 -11.83 -0.28
N LYS A 203 17.40 -11.17 0.23
CA LYS A 203 18.23 -11.71 1.33
C LYS A 203 17.39 -11.96 2.59
N LYS A 204 16.41 -11.10 2.91
CA LYS A 204 15.46 -11.36 4.00
C LYS A 204 14.53 -12.54 3.69
N ALA A 205 13.99 -12.63 2.48
CA ALA A 205 13.14 -13.76 2.08
C ALA A 205 13.88 -15.11 2.14
N LEU A 206 15.12 -15.16 1.64
CA LEU A 206 16.00 -16.33 1.65
C LEU A 206 16.61 -16.64 3.04
N LYS A 207 16.61 -15.70 4.00
CA LYS A 207 16.94 -16.04 5.39
C LYS A 207 15.87 -16.96 5.99
N ILE A 208 14.61 -16.77 5.60
CA ILE A 208 13.45 -17.50 6.09
C ILE A 208 13.22 -18.79 5.30
N GLU A 209 13.18 -18.70 3.96
CA GLU A 209 12.98 -19.85 3.06
C GLU A 209 14.25 -20.04 2.19
N PRO A 210 15.36 -20.57 2.73
CA PRO A 210 16.67 -20.58 2.05
C PRO A 210 16.74 -21.44 0.79
N ALA A 211 15.84 -22.41 0.66
CA ALA A 211 15.73 -23.29 -0.50
C ALA A 211 14.55 -22.95 -1.43
N ASN A 212 13.88 -21.79 -1.29
CA ASN A 212 12.77 -21.45 -2.18
C ASN A 212 13.29 -21.17 -3.61
N PRO A 213 12.95 -22.00 -4.62
CA PRO A 213 13.51 -21.86 -5.96
C PRO A 213 13.14 -20.53 -6.62
N LYS A 214 11.93 -20.01 -6.37
CA LYS A 214 11.45 -18.74 -6.93
C LYS A 214 12.27 -17.55 -6.44
N TYR A 215 12.66 -17.57 -5.17
CA TYR A 215 13.45 -16.49 -4.57
C TYR A 215 14.91 -16.57 -5.05
N LEU A 216 15.48 -17.78 -5.10
CA LEU A 216 16.82 -18.03 -5.64
C LEU A 216 16.92 -17.63 -7.11
N ASP A 217 15.95 -18.03 -7.94
CA ASP A 217 15.86 -17.70 -9.36
C ASP A 217 15.76 -16.17 -9.60
N THR A 218 14.91 -15.47 -8.84
CA THR A 218 14.78 -14.01 -8.94
C THR A 218 16.05 -13.29 -8.46
N MET A 219 16.69 -13.77 -7.39
CA MET A 219 17.98 -13.23 -6.93
C MET A 219 19.07 -13.43 -7.97
N LEU A 220 19.12 -14.59 -8.62
CA LEU A 220 20.11 -14.91 -9.65
C LEU A 220 19.98 -13.98 -10.86
N VAL A 221 18.76 -13.80 -11.37
CA VAL A 221 18.45 -12.83 -12.43
C VAL A 221 18.94 -11.43 -12.06
N ILE A 222 18.66 -10.96 -10.84
CA ILE A 222 19.10 -9.62 -10.40
C ILE A 222 20.63 -9.56 -10.28
N SER A 223 21.28 -10.62 -9.79
CA SER A 223 22.75 -10.70 -9.64
C SER A 223 23.47 -10.60 -10.99
N ILE A 224 22.91 -11.26 -12.02
CA ILE A 224 23.39 -11.16 -13.41
C ILE A 224 23.20 -9.73 -13.95
N ILE A 225 22.01 -9.14 -13.76
CA ILE A 225 21.70 -7.76 -14.23
C ILE A 225 22.66 -6.73 -13.62
N ILE A 226 22.98 -6.82 -12.33
CA ILE A 226 23.91 -5.89 -11.65
C ILE A 226 25.39 -6.24 -11.85
N LYS A 227 25.69 -7.31 -12.62
CA LYS A 227 27.04 -7.84 -12.85
C LYS A 227 27.80 -8.30 -11.59
N ASP A 228 27.09 -8.72 -10.54
CA ASP A 228 27.70 -9.31 -9.33
C ASP A 228 27.94 -10.81 -9.54
N LYS A 229 29.06 -11.15 -10.18
CA LYS A 229 29.45 -12.53 -10.51
C LYS A 229 29.64 -13.40 -9.27
N ALA A 230 30.10 -12.82 -8.16
CA ALA A 230 30.29 -13.56 -6.91
C ALA A 230 28.95 -13.97 -6.27
N LEU A 231 27.99 -13.04 -6.19
CA LEU A 231 26.63 -13.34 -5.73
C LEU A 231 25.90 -14.28 -6.69
N ALA A 232 26.07 -14.09 -8.00
CA ALA A 232 25.44 -14.96 -9.00
C ALA A 232 25.91 -16.42 -8.87
N LEU A 233 27.21 -16.67 -8.68
CA LEU A 233 27.75 -18.03 -8.48
C LEU A 233 27.25 -18.68 -7.17
N ASP A 234 27.21 -17.95 -6.06
CA ASP A 234 26.67 -18.44 -4.78
C ASP A 234 25.19 -18.80 -4.90
N VAL A 235 24.38 -17.93 -5.52
CA VAL A 235 22.94 -18.16 -5.67
C VAL A 235 22.67 -19.27 -6.70
N TYR A 236 23.45 -19.36 -7.78
CA TYR A 236 23.37 -20.46 -8.75
C TYR A 236 23.60 -21.82 -8.07
N GLY A 237 24.67 -21.95 -7.27
CA GLY A 237 24.96 -23.19 -6.53
C GLY A 237 23.86 -23.59 -5.53
N LYS A 238 23.12 -22.61 -4.99
CA LYS A 238 21.92 -22.85 -4.16
C LYS A 238 20.71 -23.25 -5.01
N LEU A 239 20.49 -22.59 -6.15
CA LEU A 239 19.38 -22.87 -7.06
C LEU A 239 19.46 -24.28 -7.66
N VAL A 240 20.64 -24.73 -8.09
CA VAL A 240 20.87 -26.11 -8.58
C VAL A 240 20.48 -27.14 -7.52
N LYS A 241 20.80 -26.91 -6.24
CA LYS A 241 20.43 -27.81 -5.13
C LYS A 241 18.95 -27.78 -4.81
N ALA A 242 18.32 -26.61 -4.93
CA ALA A 242 16.91 -26.40 -4.58
C ALA A 242 15.93 -26.82 -5.69
N ASN A 243 16.36 -26.75 -6.96
CA ASN A 243 15.57 -27.15 -8.12
C ASN A 243 16.52 -27.59 -9.26
N PRO A 244 17.01 -28.85 -9.24
CA PRO A 244 17.91 -29.39 -10.26
C PRO A 244 17.31 -29.37 -11.67
N ASP A 245 15.98 -29.52 -11.77
CA ASP A 245 15.24 -29.61 -13.05
C ASP A 245 14.85 -28.23 -13.62
N ASN A 246 15.43 -27.13 -13.11
CA ASN A 246 15.18 -25.80 -13.63
C ASN A 246 15.82 -25.62 -15.02
N HIS A 247 14.99 -25.69 -16.06
CA HIS A 247 15.37 -25.54 -17.48
C HIS A 247 16.21 -24.28 -17.81
N LYS A 248 16.26 -23.27 -16.93
CA LYS A 248 17.05 -22.04 -17.12
C LYS A 248 18.49 -22.13 -16.60
N LEU A 249 18.89 -23.24 -15.97
CA LEU A 249 20.21 -23.36 -15.34
C LEU A 249 21.36 -23.24 -16.35
N GLU A 250 21.25 -23.84 -17.54
CA GLU A 250 22.28 -23.73 -18.58
C GLU A 250 22.43 -22.29 -19.08
N ASP A 251 21.32 -21.61 -19.37
CA ASP A 251 21.28 -20.20 -19.77
C ASP A 251 21.86 -19.28 -18.69
N PHE A 252 21.54 -19.51 -17.42
CA PHE A 252 22.12 -18.76 -16.31
C PHE A 252 23.62 -19.02 -16.19
N LYS A 253 24.07 -20.27 -16.29
CA LYS A 253 25.49 -20.62 -16.21
C LYS A 253 26.29 -19.91 -17.30
N LYS A 254 25.79 -19.93 -18.54
CA LYS A 254 26.39 -19.19 -19.66
C LYS A 254 26.48 -17.69 -19.39
N GLN A 255 25.39 -17.06 -18.97
CA GLN A 255 25.37 -15.62 -18.65
C GLN A 255 26.37 -15.26 -17.53
N ILE A 256 26.50 -16.11 -16.50
CA ILE A 256 27.46 -15.90 -15.41
C ILE A 256 28.90 -16.02 -15.91
N ASP A 257 29.19 -16.95 -16.82
CA ASP A 257 30.54 -17.12 -17.36
C ASP A 257 30.95 -15.96 -18.27
N GLU A 258 30.01 -15.39 -19.03
CA GLU A 258 30.18 -14.22 -19.91
C GLU A 258 30.28 -12.86 -19.19
N MET A 259 30.01 -12.79 -17.87
CA MET A 259 30.12 -11.57 -17.03
C MET A 259 31.54 -11.16 -16.66
#